data_AF-A0A146K7H6-F1
#
_entry.id   AF-A0A146K7H6-F1
#
_cell.length_a   1.000
_cell.length_b   1.000
_cell.length_c   1.000
_cell.angle_alpha   90.00
_cell.angle_beta   90.00
_cell.angle_gamma   90.00
#
_symmetry.space_group_name_H-M   'P 1'
#
loop_
_entity.id
_entity.type
_entity.pdbx_description
1 polymer ?
#
loop_
_entity_poly.entity_id
_entity_poly.type
_entity_poly.pdbx_seq_one_letter_code
_entity_poly.pdbx_strand_id
1 'polypeptide(L)'
;QQLLTEKLNEQQRKNLEFKKTQQMPEFGDSNSKKDVVKKFYDYFENFQTVKMFQKADMYSQQGENSKMRKIIQQENEKFRQNEREMFNQKIIDLVFYIQRRDPRLVKFQQIEAEEAIQKQQQMEQLQREKAQQREEQDLKF
;
A
#
# COMPACT_ATOMS: atom_id res chain seq x y z
N GLN A 1 -25.82 28.82 6.95
CA GLN A 1 -24.45 28.69 6.43
C GLN A 1 -23.77 27.39 6.87
N GLN A 2 -23.75 27.02 8.16
CA GLN A 2 -23.13 25.75 8.64
C GLN A 2 -23.67 24.47 7.97
N LEU A 3 -25.00 24.34 7.83
CA LEU A 3 -25.63 23.17 7.19
C LEU A 3 -25.22 22.99 5.72
N LEU A 4 -24.90 24.09 5.02
CA LEU A 4 -24.45 24.06 3.63
C LEU A 4 -22.99 23.58 3.54
N THR A 5 -22.16 24.00 4.50
CA THR A 5 -20.77 23.57 4.62
C THR A 5 -20.65 22.08 4.96
N GLU A 6 -21.51 21.58 5.84
CA GLU A 6 -21.58 20.14 6.18
C GLU A 6 -21.99 19.29 4.97
N LYS A 7 -23.03 19.70 4.24
CA LYS A 7 -23.46 19.02 3.01
C LYS A 7 -22.40 19.06 1.91
N LEU A 8 -21.71 20.19 1.73
CA LEU A 8 -20.61 20.31 0.76
C LEU A 8 -19.44 19.39 1.12
N ASN A 9 -19.07 19.35 2.40
CA ASN A 9 -18.05 18.43 2.91
C ASN A 9 -18.47 16.97 2.72
N GLU A 10 -19.72 16.62 2.99
CA GLU A 10 -20.25 15.26 2.80
C GLU A 10 -20.22 14.82 1.33
N GLN A 11 -20.58 15.72 0.40
CA GLN A 11 -20.57 15.43 -1.04
C GLN A 11 -19.15 15.30 -1.60
N GLN A 12 -18.23 16.18 -1.17
CA GLN A 12 -16.80 16.04 -1.50
C GLN A 12 -16.24 14.71 -0.95
N ARG A 13 -16.68 14.28 0.23
CA ARG A 13 -16.28 13.01 0.85
C ARG A 13 -16.79 11.79 0.09
N LYS A 14 -18.08 11.75 -0.28
CA LYS A 14 -18.64 10.67 -1.11
C LYS A 14 -17.91 10.57 -2.45
N ASN A 15 -17.52 11.70 -3.05
CA ASN A 15 -16.72 11.71 -4.27
C ASN A 15 -15.30 11.18 -4.05
N LEU A 16 -14.69 11.46 -2.89
CA LEU A 16 -13.39 10.90 -2.48
C LEU A 16 -13.45 9.40 -2.22
N GLU A 17 -14.50 8.92 -1.53
CA GLU A 17 -14.75 7.48 -1.36
C GLU A 17 -14.93 6.81 -2.73
N PHE A 18 -15.80 7.35 -3.58
CA PHE A 18 -16.07 6.82 -4.91
C PHE A 18 -14.81 6.75 -5.78
N LYS A 19 -14.00 7.83 -5.82
CA LYS A 19 -12.72 7.84 -6.54
C LYS A 19 -11.71 6.84 -5.99
N LYS A 20 -11.60 6.69 -4.67
CA LYS A 20 -10.73 5.67 -4.05
C LYS A 20 -11.21 4.26 -4.38
N THR A 21 -12.52 4.01 -4.38
CA THR A 21 -13.06 2.69 -4.74
C THR A 21 -12.84 2.32 -6.20
N GLN A 22 -12.88 3.28 -7.14
CA GLN A 22 -12.55 3.02 -8.55
C GLN A 22 -11.06 2.75 -8.81
N GLN A 23 -10.18 3.12 -7.88
CA GLN A 23 -8.73 2.91 -7.99
C GLN A 23 -8.24 1.72 -7.16
N MET A 24 -9.13 1.01 -6.48
CA MET A 24 -8.75 -0.15 -5.66
C MET A 24 -8.35 -1.31 -6.58
N PRO A 25 -7.11 -1.83 -6.47
CA PRO A 25 -6.69 -2.98 -7.23
C PRO A 25 -7.41 -4.24 -6.76
N GLU A 26 -7.66 -5.15 -7.69
CA GLU A 26 -8.20 -6.47 -7.39
C GLU A 26 -7.11 -7.40 -6.86
N PHE A 27 -7.48 -8.38 -6.03
CA PHE A 27 -6.57 -9.40 -5.52
C PHE A 27 -6.09 -10.37 -6.61
N GLY A 28 -6.88 -10.52 -7.68
CA GLY A 28 -6.66 -11.49 -8.73
C GLY A 28 -6.94 -12.93 -8.30
N ASP A 29 -6.40 -13.87 -9.06
CA ASP A 29 -6.54 -15.32 -8.93
C ASP A 29 -5.17 -16.02 -8.79
N SER A 30 -5.17 -17.35 -8.87
CA SER A 30 -3.95 -18.18 -8.79
C SER A 30 -3.00 -18.01 -9.99
N ASN A 31 -3.50 -17.50 -11.12
CA ASN A 31 -2.75 -17.35 -12.37
C ASN A 31 -2.34 -15.90 -12.64
N SER A 32 -2.69 -15.00 -11.73
CA SER A 32 -2.43 -13.57 -11.86
C SER A 32 -0.94 -13.27 -11.92
N LYS A 33 -0.56 -12.36 -12.82
CA LYS A 33 0.83 -11.96 -13.02
C LYS A 33 1.39 -11.24 -11.80
N LYS A 34 2.71 -11.29 -11.63
CA LYS A 34 3.44 -10.63 -10.53
C LYS A 34 3.04 -9.16 -10.38
N ASP A 35 2.92 -8.41 -11.47
CA ASP A 35 2.58 -6.99 -11.43
C ASP A 35 1.19 -6.70 -10.84
N VAL A 36 0.22 -7.57 -11.10
CA VAL A 36 -1.15 -7.42 -10.57
C VAL A 36 -1.14 -7.66 -9.06
N VAL A 37 -0.49 -8.75 -8.63
CA VAL A 37 -0.37 -9.11 -7.22
C VAL A 37 0.42 -8.05 -6.45
N LYS A 38 1.51 -7.54 -7.03
CA LYS A 38 2.31 -6.46 -6.45
C LYS A 38 1.50 -5.17 -6.28
N LYS A 39 0.75 -4.75 -7.31
CA LYS A 39 -0.12 -3.56 -7.22
C LYS A 39 -1.15 -3.69 -6.10
N PHE A 40 -1.71 -4.88 -5.90
CA PHE A 40 -2.62 -5.15 -4.79
C PHE A 40 -1.96 -4.89 -3.43
N TYR A 41 -0.84 -5.55 -3.16
CA TYR A 41 -0.15 -5.39 -1.88
C TYR A 41 0.37 -3.97 -1.66
N ASP A 42 0.96 -3.33 -2.69
CA ASP A 42 1.43 -1.95 -2.62
C ASP A 42 0.29 -0.97 -2.24
N TYR A 43 -0.92 -1.16 -2.77
CA TYR A 43 -2.08 -0.33 -2.42
C TYR A 43 -2.51 -0.54 -0.96
N PHE A 44 -2.58 -1.80 -0.52
CA PHE A 44 -3.10 -2.14 0.80
C PHE A 44 -2.10 -1.90 1.94
N GLU A 45 -0.80 -1.97 1.66
CA GLU A 45 0.26 -1.52 2.58
C GLU A 45 0.18 0.01 2.83
N ASN A 46 -0.29 0.76 1.85
CA ASN A 46 -0.52 2.22 1.95
C ASN A 46 -2.00 2.57 2.20
N PHE A 47 -2.80 1.62 2.70
CA PHE A 47 -4.23 1.80 2.86
C PHE A 47 -4.58 2.90 3.87
N GLN A 48 -5.51 3.77 3.48
CA GLN A 48 -6.06 4.79 4.36
C GLN A 48 -7.58 4.82 4.29
N THR A 49 -8.22 4.53 5.42
CA THR A 49 -9.67 4.57 5.53
C THR A 49 -10.24 5.98 5.42
N VAL A 50 -11.39 6.04 4.76
CA VAL A 50 -12.26 7.21 4.59
C VAL A 50 -13.31 7.31 5.71
N LYS A 51 -13.43 6.27 6.55
CA LYS A 51 -14.40 6.20 7.65
C LYS A 51 -14.19 7.36 8.62
N MET A 52 -15.28 7.95 9.13
CA MET A 52 -15.20 9.16 9.96
C MET A 52 -15.03 8.90 11.46
N PHE A 53 -15.27 7.66 11.92
CA PHE A 53 -15.18 7.30 13.35
C PHE A 53 -15.95 8.23 14.31
N GLN A 54 -17.06 8.86 13.88
CA GLN A 54 -17.88 9.73 14.74
C GLN A 54 -18.37 9.06 16.04
N LYS A 55 -18.43 7.72 16.05
CA LYS A 55 -18.75 6.94 17.26
C LYS A 55 -17.64 6.92 18.31
N ALA A 56 -16.44 7.40 17.97
CA ALA A 56 -15.31 7.54 18.88
C ALA A 56 -15.35 8.86 19.67
N ASP A 57 -16.30 9.76 19.37
CA ASP A 57 -16.47 11.00 20.10
C ASP A 57 -16.83 10.70 21.56
N MET A 58 -15.96 11.11 22.49
CA MET A 58 -16.15 10.91 23.93
C MET A 58 -16.92 12.05 24.58
N TYR A 59 -16.88 13.24 23.97
CA TYR A 59 -17.54 14.44 24.48
C TYR A 59 -18.71 14.87 23.60
N SER A 60 -19.82 15.26 24.21
CA SER A 60 -20.95 15.86 23.50
C SER A 60 -20.55 17.20 22.90
N GLN A 61 -20.99 17.49 21.68
CA GLN A 61 -20.69 18.76 20.99
C GLN A 61 -21.39 19.99 21.61
N GLN A 62 -22.13 19.79 22.70
CA GLN A 62 -22.79 20.84 23.46
C GLN A 62 -21.79 21.53 24.38
N GLY A 63 -21.14 22.58 23.88
CA GLY A 63 -20.35 23.51 24.70
C GLY A 63 -21.09 24.82 24.93
N GLU A 64 -21.09 25.31 26.16
CA GLU A 64 -21.78 26.54 26.60
C GLU A 64 -21.31 27.77 25.82
N ASN A 65 -20.02 27.85 25.50
CA ASN A 65 -19.43 28.94 24.72
C ASN A 65 -18.59 28.43 23.54
N SER A 66 -18.24 29.33 22.62
CA SER A 66 -17.51 28.98 21.39
C SER A 66 -16.13 28.37 21.67
N LYS A 67 -15.44 28.85 22.72
CA LYS A 67 -14.12 28.33 23.12
C LYS A 67 -14.23 26.87 23.57
N MET A 68 -15.23 26.55 24.40
CA MET A 68 -15.49 25.19 24.88
C MET A 68 -15.81 24.25 23.71
N ARG A 69 -16.67 24.67 22.76
CA ARG A 69 -16.98 23.85 21.58
C ARG A 69 -15.74 23.53 20.74
N LYS A 70 -14.82 24.50 20.60
CA LYS A 70 -13.56 24.29 19.87
C LYS A 70 -12.66 23.27 20.58
N ILE A 71 -12.56 23.35 21.90
CA ILE A 71 -11.80 22.38 22.72
C ILE A 71 -12.40 20.98 22.57
N ILE A 72 -13.72 20.85 22.74
CA ILE A 72 -14.44 19.59 22.57
C ILE A 72 -14.20 18.99 21.17
N GLN A 73 -14.27 19.82 20.13
CA GLN A 73 -14.02 19.37 18.76
C GLN A 73 -12.59 18.87 18.57
N GLN A 74 -11.59 19.56 19.14
CA GLN A 74 -10.19 19.15 19.08
C GLN A 74 -9.96 17.83 19.81
N GLU A 75 -10.52 17.66 21.01
CA GLU A 75 -10.40 16.42 21.77
C GLU A 75 -11.10 15.25 21.05
N ASN A 76 -12.31 15.44 20.53
CA ASN A 76 -12.98 14.40 19.74
C ASN A 76 -12.21 14.08 18.44
N GLU A 77 -11.56 15.05 17.80
CA GLU A 77 -10.71 14.77 16.63
C GLU A 77 -9.53 13.87 16.99
N LYS A 78 -8.92 14.05 18.18
CA LYS A 78 -7.85 13.14 18.64
C LYS A 78 -8.36 11.71 18.82
N PHE A 79 -9.54 11.52 19.43
CA PHE A 79 -10.13 10.18 19.56
C PHE A 79 -10.43 9.55 18.19
N ARG A 80 -11.01 10.32 17.27
CA ARG A 80 -11.26 9.87 15.89
C ARG A 80 -9.98 9.52 15.16
N GLN A 81 -8.92 10.30 15.34
CA GLN A 81 -7.62 10.04 14.73
C GLN A 81 -7.00 8.75 15.27
N ASN A 82 -7.01 8.54 16.58
CA ASN A 82 -6.50 7.31 17.18
C ASN A 82 -7.24 6.06 16.67
N GLU A 83 -8.58 6.10 16.64
CA GLU A 83 -9.37 4.99 16.08
C GLU A 83 -9.09 4.74 14.59
N ARG A 84 -8.85 5.81 13.81
CA ARG A 84 -8.45 5.72 12.41
C ARG A 84 -7.10 5.05 12.24
N GLU A 85 -6.12 5.45 13.04
CA GLU A 85 -4.77 4.88 13.04
C GLU A 85 -4.81 3.40 13.42
N MET A 86 -5.52 3.04 14.49
CA MET A 86 -5.70 1.64 14.89
C MET A 86 -6.41 0.81 13.81
N PHE A 87 -7.42 1.37 13.14
CA PHE A 87 -8.10 0.67 12.05
C PHE A 87 -7.17 0.43 10.85
N ASN A 88 -6.43 1.46 10.42
CA ASN A 88 -5.49 1.33 9.31
C ASN A 88 -4.39 0.32 9.67
N GLN A 89 -3.86 0.36 10.89
CA GLN A 89 -2.85 -0.59 11.34
C GLN A 89 -3.37 -2.03 11.31
N LYS A 90 -4.62 -2.28 11.75
CA LYS A 90 -5.24 -3.60 11.67
C LYS A 90 -5.34 -4.12 10.22
N ILE A 91 -5.63 -3.23 9.27
CA ILE A 91 -5.66 -3.61 7.85
C ILE A 91 -4.26 -3.94 7.37
N ILE A 92 -3.26 -3.12 7.70
CA ILE A 92 -1.85 -3.35 7.34
C ILE A 92 -1.37 -4.70 7.92
N ASP A 93 -1.64 -4.97 9.20
CA ASP A 93 -1.27 -6.22 9.87
C ASP A 93 -1.94 -7.43 9.21
N LEU A 94 -3.22 -7.31 8.84
CA LEU A 94 -3.94 -8.34 8.10
C LEU A 94 -3.30 -8.58 6.72
N VAL A 95 -2.91 -7.52 6.02
CA VAL A 95 -2.29 -7.61 4.70
C VAL A 95 -0.95 -8.29 4.78
N PHE A 96 -0.09 -7.93 5.74
CA PHE A 96 1.16 -8.63 6.01
C PHE A 96 0.95 -10.10 6.33
N TYR A 97 -0.06 -10.42 7.14
CA TYR A 97 -0.40 -11.79 7.47
C TYR A 97 -0.77 -12.62 6.24
N ILE A 98 -1.56 -12.04 5.33
CA ILE A 98 -1.94 -12.68 4.06
C ILE A 98 -0.71 -12.81 3.14
N GLN A 99 0.07 -11.74 3.00
CA GLN A 99 1.26 -11.67 2.15
C GLN A 99 2.27 -12.76 2.53
N ARG A 100 2.52 -12.98 3.83
CA ARG A 100 3.42 -14.04 4.33
C ARG A 100 2.97 -15.46 3.97
N ARG A 101 1.71 -15.65 3.56
CA ARG A 101 1.10 -16.95 3.27
C ARG A 101 0.69 -17.10 1.81
N ASP A 102 0.85 -16.06 1.00
CA ASP A 102 0.46 -16.09 -0.40
C ASP A 102 1.45 -16.95 -1.19
N PRO A 103 1.03 -18.13 -1.71
CA PRO A 103 1.91 -19.02 -2.45
C PRO A 103 2.38 -18.39 -3.77
N ARG A 104 1.66 -17.41 -4.31
CA ARG A 104 2.03 -16.72 -5.55
C ARG A 104 3.33 -15.93 -5.34
N LEU A 105 3.50 -15.31 -4.18
CA LEU A 105 4.72 -14.54 -3.86
C LEU A 105 5.94 -15.45 -3.74
N VAL A 106 5.79 -16.62 -3.12
CA VAL A 106 6.85 -17.63 -3.05
C VAL A 106 7.24 -18.08 -4.46
N LYS A 107 6.26 -18.38 -5.31
CA LYS A 107 6.51 -18.77 -6.71
C LYS A 107 7.25 -17.67 -7.48
N PHE A 108 6.87 -16.40 -7.31
CA PHE A 108 7.55 -15.30 -7.98
C PHE A 108 8.99 -15.13 -7.50
N GLN A 109 9.25 -15.27 -6.20
CA GLN A 109 10.61 -15.21 -5.65
C GLN A 109 11.50 -16.34 -6.20
N GLN A 110 10.95 -17.55 -6.35
CA GLN A 110 11.68 -18.68 -6.94
C GLN A 110 12.04 -18.42 -8.40
N ILE A 111 11.06 -17.98 -9.21
CA ILE A 111 11.28 -17.65 -10.63
C ILE A 111 12.37 -16.57 -10.77
N GLU A 112 12.30 -15.51 -9.97
CA GLU A 112 13.30 -14.43 -10.03
C GLU A 112 14.70 -14.88 -9.59
N ALA A 113 14.78 -15.77 -8.59
CA ALA A 113 16.05 -16.33 -8.17
C ALA A 113 16.67 -17.20 -9.28
N GLU A 114 15.87 -18.03 -9.94
CA GLU A 114 16.29 -18.85 -11.08
C GLU A 114 16.76 -17.99 -12.25
N GLU A 115 15.99 -16.96 -12.62
CA GLU A 115 16.36 -16.01 -13.68
C GLU A 115 17.67 -15.27 -13.35
N ALA A 116 17.87 -14.87 -12.09
CA ALA A 116 19.09 -14.21 -11.64
C ALA A 116 20.32 -15.14 -11.76
N ILE A 117 20.19 -16.41 -11.34
CA ILE A 117 21.26 -17.41 -11.47
C ILE A 117 21.60 -17.65 -12.94
N GLN A 118 20.59 -17.85 -13.80
CA GLN A 118 20.81 -18.05 -15.23
C GLN A 118 21.52 -16.86 -15.87
N LYS A 119 21.10 -15.64 -15.53
CA LYS A 119 21.74 -14.42 -16.02
C LYS A 119 23.18 -14.30 -15.54
N GLN A 120 23.47 -14.67 -14.29
CA GLN A 120 24.84 -14.68 -13.78
C GLN A 120 25.71 -15.69 -14.52
N GLN A 121 25.23 -16.91 -14.75
CA GLN A 121 25.96 -17.94 -15.50
C GLN A 121 26.26 -17.50 -16.94
N GLN A 122 25.28 -16.89 -17.62
CA GLN A 122 25.47 -16.35 -18.97
C GLN A 122 26.53 -15.24 -18.99
N MET A 123 26.52 -14.36 -17.98
CA MET A 123 27.52 -13.30 -17.87
C MET A 123 28.93 -13.85 -17.60
N GLU A 124 29.06 -14.85 -16.74
CA GLU A 124 30.34 -15.52 -16.47
C GLU A 124 30.88 -16.24 -17.71
N GLN A 125 30.02 -16.95 -18.45
CA GLN A 125 30.40 -17.59 -19.70
C GLN A 125 30.89 -16.58 -20.73
N LEU A 126 30.15 -15.48 -20.93
CA LEU A 126 30.54 -14.41 -21.84
C LEU A 126 31.88 -13.78 -21.44
N GLN A 127 32.15 -13.64 -20.14
CA GLN A 127 33.43 -13.13 -19.65
C GLN A 127 34.58 -14.10 -19.92
N ARG A 128 34.38 -15.42 -19.73
CA ARG A 128 35.37 -16.45 -20.04
C ARG A 128 35.69 -16.50 -21.53
N GLU A 129 34.67 -16.47 -22.38
CA GLU A 129 34.84 -16.45 -23.84
C GLU A 129 35.63 -15.21 -24.28
N LYS A 130 35.33 -14.02 -23.73
CA LYS A 130 36.08 -12.79 -23.99
C LYS A 130 37.52 -12.83 -23.46
N ALA A 131 37.78 -13.53 -22.36
CA ALA A 131 39.15 -13.69 -21.84
C ALA A 131 39.98 -14.60 -22.76
N GLN A 132 39.42 -15.76 -23.14
CA GLN A 132 40.05 -16.68 -24.08
C GLN A 132 40.35 -16.02 -25.44
N GLN A 133 39.40 -15.26 -25.99
CA GLN A 133 39.61 -14.52 -27.24
C GLN A 133 40.75 -13.49 -27.14
N ARG A 134 40.94 -12.86 -25.98
CA ARG A 134 42.06 -11.93 -25.76
C ARG A 134 43.39 -12.66 -25.66
N GLU A 135 43.46 -13.74 -24.89
CA GLU A 135 44.66 -14.58 -24.79
C GLU A 135 45.07 -15.14 -26.17
N GLU A 136 44.11 -15.61 -26.97
CA GLU A 136 44.35 -16.08 -28.34
C GLU A 136 44.83 -14.96 -29.29
N GLN A 137 44.38 -13.72 -29.08
CA GLN A 137 44.87 -12.57 -29.83
C GLN A 137 46.30 -12.23 -29.43
N ASP A 138 46.61 -12.22 -28.13
CA ASP A 138 47.93 -11.91 -27.60
C ASP A 138 48.99 -12.94 -28.03
N LEU A 139 48.62 -14.23 -28.17
CA LEU A 139 49.49 -15.30 -28.66
C LEU A 139 49.78 -15.23 -30.18
N LYS A 140 49.04 -14.42 -30.94
CA LYS A 140 49.18 -14.28 -32.40
C LYS A 140 50.08 -13.10 -32.82
N PHE A 141 50.60 -12.34 -31.87
CA PHE A 141 51.57 -11.26 -32.07
C PHE A 141 52.91 -11.60 -31.42
#